data_AF-A0A258ERK8-F1
#
_entry.id   AF-A0A258ERK8-F1
#
_cell.length_a   1.000
_cell.length_b   1.000
_cell.length_c   1.000
_cell.angle_alpha   90.00
_cell.angle_beta   90.00
_cell.angle_gamma   90.00
#
_symmetry.space_group_name_H-M   'P 1'
#
loop_
_entity.id
_entity.type
_entity.pdbx_description
1 polymer ?
#
loop_
_entity_poly.entity_id
_entity_poly.type
_entity_poly.pdbx_seq_one_letter_code
_entity_poly.pdbx_strand_id
1 'polypeptide(L)'
;MAVEDPHILSAFDRDLEALQAHLMRMGGLVEAALMSAVQALEAHDIAAADLVVAGDVAVDQLEEMIQTEAATLIARRAPTATDLRLVLATMRAATSLERVGDHAKNVAKRTRIIDRSAPVEAHAGSIRRMAMMAAKMLDDAQLALVRKDAKLAMDVRSRDVDLDQMYNTLFRSLFTYMMESAANIGPSMHLHFIAKNVERAGDHATSIAEQAYYLATGTMPAEPRQKVDAASMPA
;
A
#
# COMPACT_ATOMS: atom_id res chain seq x y z
N MET A 1 36.60 19.90 -19.77
CA MET A 1 36.54 18.75 -18.86
C MET A 1 36.38 19.28 -17.46
N ALA A 2 35.14 19.29 -16.94
CA ALA A 2 34.93 19.54 -15.53
C ALA A 2 35.47 18.32 -14.78
N VAL A 3 36.39 18.53 -13.85
CA VAL A 3 36.88 17.49 -12.95
C VAL A 3 35.74 17.20 -12.00
N GLU A 4 35.01 16.10 -12.23
CA GLU A 4 34.06 15.57 -11.27
C GLU A 4 34.84 15.11 -10.04
N ASP A 5 34.72 15.87 -8.96
CA ASP A 5 35.42 15.63 -7.70
C ASP A 5 34.81 14.38 -7.04
N PRO A 6 35.58 13.31 -6.76
CA PRO A 6 35.07 12.05 -6.20
C PRO A 6 34.28 12.24 -4.89
N HIS A 7 34.50 13.33 -4.16
CA HIS A 7 33.72 13.70 -2.99
C HIS A 7 32.27 14.10 -3.31
N ILE A 8 32.00 14.70 -4.48
CA ILE A 8 30.66 15.11 -4.90
C ILE A 8 29.80 13.91 -5.30
N LEU A 9 30.38 12.96 -6.04
CA LEU A 9 29.72 11.70 -6.41
C LEU A 9 29.39 10.87 -5.16
N SER A 10 30.32 10.75 -4.21
CA SER A 10 30.07 10.03 -2.95
C SER A 10 29.01 10.67 -2.05
N ALA A 11 28.77 11.98 -2.16
CA ALA A 11 27.74 12.66 -1.39
C ALA A 11 26.36 12.47 -2.03
N PHE A 12 26.29 12.52 -3.37
CA PHE A 12 25.07 12.26 -4.11
C PHE A 12 24.55 10.83 -3.89
N ASP A 13 25.43 9.83 -4.00
CA ASP A 13 25.06 8.43 -3.80
C ASP A 13 24.54 8.21 -2.36
N ARG A 14 25.13 8.88 -1.37
CA ARG A 14 24.63 8.84 0.02
C ARG A 14 23.27 9.48 0.18
N ASP A 15 23.03 10.64 -0.44
CA ASP A 15 21.73 11.32 -0.40
C ASP A 15 20.64 10.44 -1.04
N LEU A 16 20.99 9.71 -2.11
CA LEU A 16 20.10 8.78 -2.81
C LEU A 16 19.81 7.51 -1.98
N GLU A 17 20.84 6.93 -1.37
CA GLU A 17 20.70 5.80 -0.45
C GLU A 17 19.85 6.18 0.77
N ALA A 18 20.00 7.40 1.29
CA ALA A 18 19.18 7.91 2.38
C ALA A 18 17.69 7.97 2.00
N LEU A 19 17.36 8.52 0.83
CA LEU A 19 15.98 8.53 0.32
C LEU A 19 15.38 7.12 0.21
N GLN A 20 16.15 6.16 -0.31
CA GLN A 20 15.70 4.77 -0.39
C GLN A 20 15.51 4.14 1.00
N ALA A 21 16.41 4.42 1.94
CA ALA A 21 16.29 3.95 3.32
C ALA A 21 15.05 4.53 4.02
N HIS A 22 14.75 5.81 3.81
CA HIS A 22 13.52 6.45 4.31
C HIS A 22 12.27 5.80 3.73
N LEU A 23 12.27 5.54 2.42
CA LEU A 23 11.16 4.85 1.75
C LEU A 23 10.93 3.45 2.31
N MET A 24 11.99 2.64 2.46
CA MET A 24 11.89 1.29 3.04
C MET A 24 11.39 1.31 4.49
N ARG A 25 11.84 2.29 5.27
CA ARG A 25 11.35 2.49 6.64
C ARG A 25 9.86 2.82 6.64
N MET A 26 9.43 3.72 5.76
CA MET A 26 8.02 4.10 5.62
C MET A 26 7.16 2.89 5.24
N GLY A 27 7.59 2.07 4.29
CA GLY A 27 6.84 0.87 3.91
C GLY A 27 6.73 -0.16 5.02
N GLY A 28 7.80 -0.40 5.77
CA GLY A 28 7.73 -1.27 6.95
C GLY A 28 6.73 -0.80 8.02
N LEU A 29 6.63 0.52 8.25
CA LEU A 29 5.62 1.08 9.16
C LEU A 29 4.19 0.87 8.64
N VAL A 30 3.98 1.10 7.34
CA VAL A 30 2.68 0.98 6.68
C VAL A 30 2.20 -0.48 6.64
N GLU A 31 3.09 -1.42 6.33
CA GLU A 31 2.80 -2.86 6.38
C GLU A 31 2.41 -3.30 7.81
N ALA A 32 3.18 -2.87 8.81
CA ALA A 32 2.89 -3.14 10.21
C ALA A 32 1.56 -2.52 10.64
N ALA A 33 1.25 -1.29 10.20
CA ALA A 33 -0.01 -0.61 10.48
C ALA A 33 -1.20 -1.37 9.88
N LEU A 34 -1.11 -1.81 8.62
CA LEU A 34 -2.17 -2.57 7.96
C LEU A 34 -2.45 -3.90 8.67
N MET A 35 -1.39 -4.64 9.01
CA MET A 35 -1.51 -5.91 9.72
C MET A 35 -2.07 -5.72 11.13
N SER A 36 -1.59 -4.72 11.87
CA SER A 36 -2.05 -4.40 13.21
C SER A 36 -3.52 -3.94 13.22
N ALA A 37 -3.95 -3.17 12.21
CA ALA A 37 -5.34 -2.73 12.08
C ALA A 37 -6.30 -3.92 11.94
N VAL A 38 -5.93 -4.91 11.14
CA VAL A 38 -6.75 -6.11 10.91
C VAL A 38 -6.69 -7.09 12.08
N GLN A 39 -5.54 -7.21 12.74
CA GLN A 39 -5.45 -7.99 13.99
C GLN A 39 -6.31 -7.37 15.10
N ALA A 40 -6.27 -6.05 15.25
CA ALA A 40 -7.12 -5.32 16.18
C ALA A 40 -8.60 -5.53 15.86
N LEU A 41 -8.99 -5.53 14.58
CA LEU A 41 -10.35 -5.86 14.16
C LEU A 41 -10.75 -7.28 14.57
N GLU A 42 -9.92 -8.28 14.27
CA GLU A 42 -10.21 -9.69 14.56
C GLU A 42 -10.31 -9.95 16.07
N ALA A 43 -9.41 -9.37 16.86
CA ALA A 43 -9.45 -9.45 18.31
C ALA A 43 -10.51 -8.53 18.94
N HIS A 44 -11.09 -7.61 18.17
CA HIS A 44 -11.89 -6.49 18.67
C HIS A 44 -11.14 -5.68 19.75
N ASP A 45 -9.83 -5.48 19.55
CA ASP A 45 -8.96 -4.73 20.45
C ASP A 45 -8.95 -3.25 20.05
N ILE A 46 -9.73 -2.47 20.79
CA ILE A 46 -9.89 -1.02 20.55
C ILE A 46 -8.60 -0.27 20.88
N ALA A 47 -7.86 -0.68 21.91
CA ALA A 47 -6.62 -0.03 22.30
C ALA A 47 -5.54 -0.23 21.23
N ALA A 48 -5.42 -1.45 20.69
CA ALA A 48 -4.53 -1.72 19.57
C ALA A 48 -4.93 -0.93 18.31
N ALA A 49 -6.23 -0.79 18.03
CA ALA A 49 -6.70 0.04 16.92
C ALA A 49 -6.34 1.53 17.09
N ASP A 50 -6.51 2.08 18.30
CA ASP A 50 -6.16 3.48 18.60
C ASP A 50 -4.65 3.74 18.43
N LEU A 51 -3.79 2.76 18.76
CA LEU A 51 -2.35 2.85 18.49
C LEU A 51 -2.04 2.94 17.00
N VAL A 52 -2.74 2.19 16.15
CA VAL A 52 -2.58 2.30 14.68
C VAL A 52 -2.96 3.69 14.20
N VAL A 53 -4.09 4.22 14.68
CA VAL A 53 -4.53 5.58 14.33
C VAL A 53 -3.52 6.64 14.76
N ALA A 54 -2.92 6.50 15.93
CA ALA A 54 -1.91 7.42 16.43
C ALA A 54 -0.57 7.32 15.68
N GLY A 55 -0.21 6.12 15.19
CA GLY A 55 1.02 5.86 14.45
C GLY A 55 1.07 6.47 13.05
N ASP A 56 -0.08 6.79 12.46
CA ASP A 56 -0.23 7.35 11.12
C ASP A 56 0.55 8.66 10.90
N VAL A 57 0.65 9.51 11.93
CA VAL A 57 1.46 10.74 11.89
C VAL A 57 2.92 10.49 11.53
N ALA A 58 3.49 9.35 11.93
CA ALA A 58 4.87 9.02 11.59
C ALA A 58 5.05 8.69 10.09
N VAL A 59 3.99 8.18 9.44
CA VAL A 59 3.96 7.92 8.00
C VAL A 59 3.89 9.25 7.24
N ASP A 60 2.99 10.16 7.65
CA ASP A 60 2.87 11.50 7.07
C ASP A 60 4.19 12.27 7.13
N GLN A 61 4.86 12.25 8.29
CA GLN A 61 6.15 12.91 8.49
C GLN A 61 7.26 12.34 7.61
N LEU A 62 7.27 11.02 7.38
CA LEU A 62 8.24 10.39 6.49
C LEU A 62 7.98 10.72 5.02
N GLU A 63 6.72 10.81 4.62
CA GLU A 63 6.34 11.27 3.27
C GLU A 63 6.87 12.69 3.03
N GLU A 64 6.56 13.63 3.92
CA GLU A 64 6.98 15.03 3.81
C GLU A 64 8.51 15.17 3.78
N MET A 65 9.21 14.39 4.62
CA MET A 65 10.68 14.31 4.64
C MET A 65 11.23 13.84 3.30
N ILE A 66 10.70 12.73 2.75
CA ILE A 66 11.13 12.20 1.46
C ILE A 66 10.88 13.23 0.35
N GLN A 67 9.72 13.89 0.32
CA GLN A 67 9.42 14.91 -0.70
C GLN A 67 10.42 16.08 -0.63
N THR A 68 10.71 16.56 0.58
CA THR A 68 11.61 17.70 0.83
C THR A 68 13.06 17.38 0.45
N GLU A 69 13.55 16.20 0.85
CA GLU A 69 14.90 15.74 0.54
C GLU A 69 15.08 15.48 -0.95
N ALA A 70 14.08 14.85 -1.60
CA ALA A 70 14.09 14.61 -3.03
C ALA A 70 14.12 15.94 -3.83
N ALA A 71 13.28 16.91 -3.46
CA ALA A 71 13.28 18.23 -4.09
C ALA A 71 14.63 18.95 -3.91
N THR A 72 15.22 18.87 -2.71
CA THR A 72 16.54 19.44 -2.41
C THR A 72 17.64 18.78 -3.23
N LEU A 73 17.61 17.46 -3.36
CA LEU A 73 18.56 16.69 -4.16
C LEU A 73 18.48 17.11 -5.64
N ILE A 74 17.27 17.20 -6.20
CA ILE A 74 17.07 17.67 -7.59
C ILE A 74 17.64 19.08 -7.77
N ALA A 75 17.29 20.00 -6.87
CA ALA A 75 17.70 21.40 -6.96
C ALA A 75 19.22 21.61 -6.83
N ARG A 76 19.87 20.85 -5.95
CA ARG A 76 21.30 21.04 -5.64
C ARG A 76 22.23 20.25 -6.55
N ARG A 77 21.78 19.13 -7.10
CA ARG A 77 22.65 18.16 -7.76
C ARG A 77 22.35 17.96 -9.25
N ALA A 78 21.19 18.41 -9.73
CA ALA A 78 20.76 18.27 -11.14
C ALA A 78 21.02 16.84 -11.67
N PRO A 79 20.38 15.81 -11.07
CA PRO A 79 20.66 14.41 -11.34
C PRO A 79 20.53 14.04 -12.82
N THR A 80 21.30 13.05 -13.25
CA THR A 80 21.22 12.53 -14.62
C THR A 80 19.87 11.86 -14.87
N ALA A 81 19.57 11.52 -16.14
CA ALA A 81 18.25 10.98 -16.51
C ALA A 81 17.85 9.71 -15.73
N THR A 82 18.80 8.85 -15.37
CA THR A 82 18.53 7.62 -14.60
C THR A 82 18.29 7.94 -13.13
N ASP A 83 19.10 8.83 -12.54
CA ASP A 83 18.98 9.16 -11.12
C ASP A 83 17.74 10.02 -10.87
N LEU A 84 17.40 10.91 -11.80
CA LEU A 84 16.16 11.68 -11.74
C LEU A 84 14.94 10.74 -11.78
N ARG A 85 14.95 9.68 -12.59
CA ARG A 85 13.88 8.68 -12.59
C ARG A 85 13.76 7.99 -11.24
N LEU A 86 14.87 7.63 -10.61
CA LEU A 86 14.85 7.01 -9.29
C LEU A 86 14.25 7.97 -8.25
N VAL A 87 14.69 9.23 -8.21
CA VAL A 87 14.17 10.22 -7.27
C VAL A 87 12.66 10.43 -7.46
N LEU A 88 12.20 10.58 -8.71
CA LEU A 88 10.78 10.75 -9.02
C LEU A 88 9.94 9.50 -8.70
N ALA A 89 10.49 8.31 -8.95
CA ALA A 89 9.83 7.05 -8.62
C ALA A 89 9.71 6.87 -7.10
N THR A 90 10.75 7.24 -6.33
CA THR A 90 10.73 7.25 -4.86
C THR A 90 9.68 8.22 -4.31
N MET A 91 9.59 9.45 -4.85
CA MET A 91 8.55 10.42 -4.45
C MET A 91 7.13 9.87 -4.67
N ARG A 92 6.88 9.24 -5.83
CA ARG A 92 5.57 8.64 -6.15
C ARG A 92 5.26 7.42 -5.30
N ALA A 93 6.29 6.63 -4.97
CA ALA A 93 6.15 5.49 -4.08
C ALA A 93 5.83 5.94 -2.65
N ALA A 94 6.49 6.99 -2.14
CA ALA A 94 6.21 7.57 -0.83
C ALA A 94 4.76 8.04 -0.71
N THR A 95 4.26 8.79 -1.69
CA THR A 95 2.84 9.17 -1.72
C THR A 95 1.93 7.94 -1.74
N SER A 96 2.26 6.89 -2.50
CA SER A 96 1.46 5.67 -2.51
C SER A 96 1.45 4.95 -1.15
N LEU A 97 2.58 4.95 -0.44
CA LEU A 97 2.69 4.38 0.91
C LEU A 97 1.89 5.19 1.94
N GLU A 98 1.87 6.51 1.85
CA GLU A 98 1.03 7.37 2.72
C GLU A 98 -0.44 6.99 2.57
N ARG A 99 -0.93 6.86 1.33
CA ARG A 99 -2.31 6.43 1.06
C ARG A 99 -2.64 5.08 1.67
N VAL A 100 -1.69 4.15 1.71
CA VAL A 100 -1.86 2.84 2.36
C VAL A 100 -1.93 2.99 3.88
N GLY A 101 -1.10 3.85 4.49
CA GLY A 101 -1.20 4.20 5.91
C GLY A 101 -2.59 4.74 6.26
N ASP A 102 -3.08 5.64 5.41
CA ASP A 102 -4.42 6.23 5.46
C ASP A 102 -5.52 5.14 5.42
N HIS A 103 -5.36 4.13 4.55
CA HIS A 103 -6.26 2.97 4.48
C HIS A 103 -6.19 2.10 5.74
N ALA A 104 -4.99 1.84 6.29
CA ALA A 104 -4.81 1.10 7.54
C ALA A 104 -5.47 1.82 8.73
N LYS A 105 -5.30 3.15 8.84
CA LYS A 105 -5.99 3.99 9.81
C LYS A 105 -7.51 3.92 9.67
N ASN A 106 -8.03 3.91 8.45
CA ASN A 106 -9.47 3.77 8.21
C ASN A 106 -10.02 2.39 8.59
N VAL A 107 -9.23 1.32 8.43
CA VAL A 107 -9.57 -0.01 8.97
C VAL A 107 -9.63 0.05 10.50
N ALA A 108 -8.58 0.58 11.15
CA ALA A 108 -8.49 0.66 12.60
C ALA A 108 -9.64 1.47 13.22
N LYS A 109 -9.98 2.64 12.65
CA LYS A 109 -11.12 3.46 13.11
C LYS A 109 -12.45 2.71 13.11
N ARG A 110 -12.64 1.75 12.20
CA ARG A 110 -13.89 0.98 12.10
C ARG A 110 -14.01 -0.11 13.15
N THR A 111 -12.90 -0.59 13.72
CA THR A 111 -12.90 -1.52 14.86
C THR A 111 -13.70 -0.99 16.05
N ARG A 112 -13.72 0.34 16.25
CA ARG A 112 -14.49 0.99 17.32
C ARG A 112 -16.01 0.99 17.10
N ILE A 113 -16.42 0.98 15.84
CA ILE A 113 -17.83 1.18 15.46
C ILE A 113 -18.54 -0.15 15.25
N ILE A 114 -17.79 -1.17 14.84
CA ILE A 114 -18.35 -2.47 14.50
C ILE A 114 -18.59 -3.31 15.75
N ASP A 115 -19.84 -3.72 15.99
CA ASP A 115 -20.15 -4.64 17.07
C ASP A 115 -19.70 -6.07 16.74
N ARG A 116 -19.30 -6.82 17.78
CA ARG A 116 -19.15 -8.28 17.65
C ARG A 116 -20.48 -8.90 17.24
N SER A 117 -20.50 -9.47 16.04
CA SER A 117 -21.68 -10.07 15.42
C SER A 117 -21.28 -11.24 14.53
N ALA A 118 -22.23 -12.11 14.18
CA ALA A 118 -21.97 -13.30 13.37
C ALA A 118 -21.25 -13.01 12.03
N PRO A 119 -21.58 -11.95 11.26
CA PRO A 119 -20.82 -11.59 10.06
C PRO A 119 -19.34 -11.26 10.34
N VAL A 120 -19.05 -10.63 11.48
CA VAL A 120 -17.67 -10.24 11.86
C VAL A 120 -16.83 -11.46 12.18
N GLU A 121 -17.36 -12.36 13.01
CA GLU A 121 -16.69 -13.61 13.38
C GLU A 121 -16.45 -14.50 12.15
N ALA A 122 -17.41 -14.55 11.22
CA ALA A 122 -17.29 -15.34 10.00
C ALA A 122 -16.27 -14.79 8.98
N HIS A 123 -15.95 -13.50 9.01
CA HIS A 123 -15.22 -12.84 7.92
C HIS A 123 -13.90 -12.16 8.32
N ALA A 124 -13.63 -11.97 9.62
CA ALA A 124 -12.36 -11.40 10.08
C ALA A 124 -11.14 -12.14 9.52
N GLY A 125 -11.18 -13.48 9.51
CA GLY A 125 -10.11 -14.30 8.93
C GLY A 125 -9.91 -14.11 7.42
N SER A 126 -10.97 -13.83 6.67
CA SER A 126 -10.88 -13.52 5.22
C SER A 126 -10.22 -12.17 4.98
N ILE A 127 -10.60 -11.16 5.77
CA ILE A 127 -9.97 -9.82 5.74
C ILE A 127 -8.49 -9.92 6.12
N ARG A 128 -8.13 -10.73 7.12
CA ARG A 128 -6.71 -10.99 7.47
C ARG A 128 -5.93 -11.57 6.31
N ARG A 129 -6.49 -12.55 5.58
CA ARG A 129 -5.82 -13.11 4.40
C ARG A 129 -5.63 -12.07 3.30
N MET A 130 -6.62 -11.23 3.06
CA MET A 130 -6.47 -10.11 2.10
C MET A 130 -5.35 -9.15 2.53
N ALA A 131 -5.29 -8.80 3.81
CA ALA A 131 -4.27 -7.89 4.32
C ALA A 131 -2.86 -8.47 4.25
N MET A 132 -2.69 -9.77 4.51
CA MET A 132 -1.41 -10.45 4.32
C MET A 132 -0.95 -10.43 2.85
N MET A 133 -1.87 -10.62 1.91
CA MET A 133 -1.56 -10.53 0.48
C MET A 133 -1.17 -9.11 0.08
N ALA A 134 -1.95 -8.10 0.49
CA ALA A 134 -1.63 -6.70 0.22
C ALA A 134 -0.29 -6.28 0.83
N ALA A 135 0.00 -6.68 2.08
CA ALA A 135 1.29 -6.43 2.73
C ALA A 135 2.45 -7.09 1.96
N LYS A 136 2.29 -8.33 1.49
CA LYS A 136 3.32 -8.99 0.68
C LYS A 136 3.53 -8.31 -0.67
N MET A 137 2.46 -7.81 -1.30
CA MET A 137 2.55 -7.02 -2.53
C MET A 137 3.31 -5.71 -2.31
N LEU A 138 3.09 -5.02 -1.18
CA LEU A 138 3.82 -3.80 -0.81
C LEU A 138 5.32 -4.06 -0.61
N ASP A 139 5.66 -5.12 0.12
CA ASP A 139 7.05 -5.55 0.34
C ASP A 139 7.75 -5.85 -1.01
N ASP A 140 7.12 -6.67 -1.86
CA ASP A 140 7.68 -7.00 -3.18
C ASP A 140 7.76 -5.79 -4.11
N ALA A 141 6.80 -4.86 -4.07
CA ALA A 141 6.82 -3.65 -4.89
C ALA A 141 7.99 -2.74 -4.51
N GLN A 142 8.23 -2.57 -3.21
CA GLN A 142 9.39 -1.82 -2.70
C GLN A 142 10.70 -2.52 -3.06
N LEU A 143 10.75 -3.85 -2.91
CA LEU A 143 11.92 -4.64 -3.29
C LEU A 143 12.22 -4.52 -4.79
N ALA A 144 11.18 -4.57 -5.64
CA ALA A 144 11.29 -4.37 -7.08
C ALA A 144 11.83 -2.98 -7.42
N LEU A 145 11.39 -1.95 -6.70
CA LEU A 145 11.87 -0.57 -6.89
C LEU A 145 13.36 -0.45 -6.55
N VAL A 146 13.77 -0.92 -5.37
CA VAL A 146 15.16 -0.84 -4.91
C VAL A 146 16.10 -1.65 -5.81
N ARG A 147 15.68 -2.84 -6.23
CA ARG A 147 16.48 -3.72 -7.10
C ARG A 147 16.37 -3.40 -8.58
N LYS A 148 15.48 -2.48 -8.97
CA LYS A 148 15.13 -2.19 -10.38
C LYS A 148 14.69 -3.47 -11.12
N ASP A 149 13.90 -4.31 -10.44
CA ASP A 149 13.47 -5.60 -10.94
C ASP A 149 12.12 -5.50 -11.65
N ALA A 150 12.17 -5.35 -12.98
CA ALA A 150 10.99 -5.28 -13.82
C ALA A 150 10.12 -6.56 -13.76
N LYS A 151 10.72 -7.73 -13.53
CA LYS A 151 10.00 -9.00 -13.48
C LYS A 151 9.19 -9.10 -12.19
N LEU A 152 9.80 -8.77 -11.06
CA LEU A 152 9.10 -8.73 -9.77
C LEU A 152 7.98 -7.68 -9.77
N ALA A 153 8.22 -6.51 -10.38
CA ALA A 153 7.20 -5.49 -10.55
C ALA A 153 5.96 -6.00 -11.32
N MET A 154 6.17 -6.70 -12.44
CA MET A 154 5.06 -7.27 -13.21
C MET A 154 4.35 -8.40 -12.48
N ASP A 155 5.07 -9.20 -11.70
CA ASP A 155 4.49 -10.22 -10.83
C ASP A 155 3.56 -9.60 -9.77
N VAL A 156 4.01 -8.56 -9.05
CA VAL A 156 3.14 -7.82 -8.10
C VAL A 156 1.89 -7.30 -8.80
N ARG A 157 2.06 -6.67 -9.96
CA ARG A 157 0.94 -6.13 -10.75
C ARG A 157 -0.08 -7.21 -11.16
N SER A 158 0.36 -8.44 -11.41
CA SER A 158 -0.56 -9.55 -11.74
C SER A 158 -1.31 -10.08 -10.52
N ARG A 159 -0.71 -10.03 -9.31
CA ARG A 159 -1.32 -10.48 -8.05
C ARG A 159 -2.48 -9.60 -7.58
N ASP A 160 -2.60 -8.39 -8.11
CA ASP A 160 -3.74 -7.49 -7.87
C ASP A 160 -5.09 -8.15 -8.22
N VAL A 161 -5.10 -8.97 -9.26
CA VAL A 161 -6.27 -9.74 -9.70
C VAL A 161 -6.73 -10.73 -8.61
N ASP A 162 -5.79 -11.37 -7.92
CA ASP A 162 -6.12 -12.31 -6.84
C ASP A 162 -6.74 -11.58 -5.65
N LEU A 163 -6.21 -10.40 -5.31
CA LEU A 163 -6.75 -9.56 -4.23
C LEU A 163 -8.17 -9.05 -4.56
N ASP A 164 -8.39 -8.60 -5.80
CA ASP A 164 -9.72 -8.22 -6.30
C ASP A 164 -10.71 -9.39 -6.19
N GLN A 165 -10.29 -10.61 -6.55
CA GLN A 165 -11.14 -11.81 -6.45
C GLN A 165 -11.47 -12.17 -5.00
N MET A 166 -10.51 -12.04 -4.08
CA MET A 166 -10.74 -12.25 -2.64
C MET A 166 -11.77 -11.24 -2.11
N TYR A 167 -11.62 -9.96 -2.48
CA TYR A 167 -12.57 -8.91 -2.14
C TYR A 167 -13.98 -9.22 -2.68
N ASN A 168 -14.09 -9.57 -3.96
CA ASN A 168 -15.39 -9.88 -4.59
C ASN A 168 -16.08 -11.09 -3.96
N THR A 169 -15.31 -12.11 -3.58
CA THR A 169 -15.83 -13.29 -2.88
C THR A 169 -16.38 -12.91 -1.52
N LEU A 170 -15.62 -12.12 -0.75
CA LEU A 170 -16.06 -11.61 0.54
C LEU A 170 -17.32 -10.75 0.39
N PHE A 171 -17.35 -9.86 -0.60
CA PHE A 171 -18.49 -8.98 -0.85
C PHE A 171 -19.78 -9.75 -1.15
N ARG A 172 -19.73 -10.80 -1.98
CA ARG A 172 -20.88 -11.69 -2.22
C ARG A 172 -21.36 -12.38 -0.95
N SER A 173 -20.42 -12.88 -0.14
CA SER A 173 -20.77 -13.52 1.14
C SER A 173 -21.46 -12.54 2.09
N LEU A 174 -21.01 -11.28 2.15
CA LEU A 174 -21.61 -10.26 3.01
C LEU A 174 -23.08 -10.00 2.62
N PHE A 175 -23.43 -10.01 1.33
CA PHE A 175 -24.83 -9.89 0.90
C PHE A 175 -25.71 -11.03 1.40
N THR A 176 -25.22 -12.26 1.41
CA THR A 176 -25.98 -13.40 1.95
C THR A 176 -26.38 -13.15 3.40
N TYR A 177 -25.44 -12.68 4.25
CA TYR A 177 -25.74 -12.30 5.63
C TYR A 177 -26.76 -11.16 5.74
N MET A 178 -26.70 -10.16 4.85
CA MET A 178 -27.66 -9.05 4.84
C MET A 178 -29.08 -9.53 4.47
N MET A 179 -29.18 -10.51 3.56
CA MET A 179 -30.47 -11.09 3.15
C MET A 179 -31.09 -11.97 4.24
N GLU A 180 -30.27 -12.62 5.06
CA GLU A 180 -30.74 -13.43 6.20
C GLU A 180 -31.41 -12.58 7.29
N SER A 181 -30.91 -11.37 7.55
CA SER A 181 -31.48 -10.47 8.56
C SER A 181 -31.08 -9.02 8.36
N ALA A 182 -32.05 -8.10 8.47
CA ALA A 182 -31.80 -6.67 8.43
C ALA A 182 -30.82 -6.17 9.51
N ALA A 183 -30.71 -6.89 10.63
CA ALA A 183 -29.75 -6.57 11.69
C ALA A 183 -28.29 -6.73 11.23
N ASN A 184 -28.03 -7.56 10.21
CA ASN A 184 -26.68 -7.78 9.67
C ASN A 184 -26.23 -6.69 8.69
N ILE A 185 -27.13 -5.81 8.22
CA ILE A 185 -26.81 -4.79 7.22
C ILE A 185 -25.69 -3.86 7.71
N GLY A 186 -25.82 -3.33 8.94
CA GLY A 186 -24.81 -2.44 9.52
C GLY A 186 -23.41 -3.09 9.60
N PRO A 187 -23.26 -4.20 10.35
CA PRO A 187 -21.97 -4.89 10.47
C PRO A 187 -21.37 -5.30 9.12
N SER A 188 -22.18 -5.86 8.21
CA SER A 188 -21.71 -6.28 6.89
C SER A 188 -21.25 -5.09 6.04
N MET A 189 -21.88 -3.92 6.15
CA MET A 189 -21.41 -2.69 5.50
C MET A 189 -20.08 -2.20 6.07
N HIS A 190 -19.87 -2.27 7.39
CA HIS A 190 -18.57 -1.95 7.98
C HIS A 190 -17.47 -2.88 7.48
N LEU A 191 -17.72 -4.19 7.41
CA LEU A 191 -16.79 -5.17 6.85
C LEU A 191 -16.49 -4.93 5.37
N HIS A 192 -17.50 -4.57 4.58
CA HIS A 192 -17.31 -4.20 3.18
C HIS A 192 -16.34 -3.02 3.03
N PHE A 193 -16.54 -1.94 3.81
CA PHE A 193 -15.62 -0.80 3.76
C PHE A 193 -14.22 -1.15 4.24
N ILE A 194 -14.08 -2.02 5.24
CA ILE A 194 -12.77 -2.52 5.70
C ILE A 194 -12.09 -3.28 4.56
N ALA A 195 -12.77 -4.25 3.96
CA ALA A 195 -12.25 -5.05 2.87
C ALA A 195 -11.84 -4.19 1.66
N LYS A 196 -12.62 -3.15 1.35
CA LYS A 196 -12.28 -2.20 0.27
C LYS A 196 -11.06 -1.35 0.59
N ASN A 197 -10.81 -0.97 1.86
CA ASN A 197 -9.57 -0.29 2.23
C ASN A 197 -8.35 -1.22 2.08
N VAL A 198 -8.50 -2.51 2.40
CA VAL A 198 -7.44 -3.50 2.19
C VAL A 198 -7.16 -3.72 0.70
N GLU A 199 -8.19 -3.79 -0.15
CA GLU A 199 -8.00 -3.89 -1.60
C GLU A 199 -7.32 -2.63 -2.17
N ARG A 200 -7.71 -1.43 -1.73
CA ARG A 200 -7.02 -0.18 -2.12
C ARG A 200 -5.55 -0.13 -1.69
N ALA A 201 -5.19 -0.81 -0.60
CA ALA A 201 -3.78 -0.96 -0.25
C ALA A 201 -3.00 -1.76 -1.32
N GLY A 202 -3.62 -2.79 -1.90
CA GLY A 202 -3.08 -3.52 -3.05
C GLY A 202 -2.99 -2.67 -4.33
N ASP A 203 -3.97 -1.82 -4.60
CA ASP A 203 -3.91 -0.86 -5.72
C ASP A 203 -2.68 0.05 -5.65
N HIS A 204 -2.34 0.49 -4.43
CA HIS A 204 -1.17 1.31 -4.17
C HIS A 204 0.13 0.49 -4.27
N ALA A 205 0.14 -0.77 -3.84
CA ALA A 205 1.26 -1.69 -4.09
C ALA A 205 1.52 -1.86 -5.60
N THR A 206 0.46 -2.06 -6.39
CA THR A 206 0.54 -2.12 -7.85
C THR A 206 1.07 -0.81 -8.45
N SER A 207 0.65 0.34 -7.91
CA SER A 207 1.15 1.64 -8.36
C SER A 207 2.65 1.81 -8.09
N ILE A 208 3.16 1.34 -6.95
CA ILE A 208 4.60 1.29 -6.64
C ILE A 208 5.32 0.33 -7.60
N ALA A 209 4.74 -0.84 -7.88
CA ALA A 209 5.31 -1.80 -8.82
C ALA A 209 5.40 -1.22 -10.24
N GLU A 210 4.42 -0.46 -10.69
CA GLU A 210 4.50 0.23 -11.98
C GLU A 210 5.61 1.29 -12.02
N GLN A 211 5.89 1.98 -10.90
CA GLN A 211 7.05 2.87 -10.79
C GLN A 211 8.38 2.09 -10.82
N ALA A 212 8.44 0.91 -10.19
CA ALA A 212 9.60 0.03 -10.26
C ALA A 212 9.88 -0.45 -11.69
N TYR A 213 8.82 -0.83 -12.41
CA TYR A 213 8.93 -1.21 -13.83
C TYR A 213 9.41 -0.04 -14.69
N TYR A 214 8.86 1.16 -14.49
CA TYR A 214 9.30 2.37 -15.18
C TYR A 214 10.76 2.71 -14.90
N LEU A 215 11.19 2.58 -13.64
CA LEU A 215 12.58 2.79 -13.27
C LEU A 215 13.53 1.82 -13.99
N ALA A 216 13.14 0.54 -14.09
CA ALA A 216 13.94 -0.50 -14.71
C ALA A 216 13.99 -0.41 -16.24
N THR A 217 12.88 -0.03 -16.88
CA THR A 217 12.71 -0.13 -18.34
C THR A 217 12.69 1.21 -19.07
N GLY A 218 12.40 2.29 -18.36
CA GLY A 218 12.19 3.63 -18.91
C GLY A 218 10.80 3.88 -19.50
N THR A 219 9.88 2.92 -19.45
CA THR A 219 8.51 3.06 -19.93
C THR A 219 7.49 2.49 -18.94
N MET A 220 6.27 3.01 -18.96
CA MET A 220 5.18 2.42 -18.17
C MET A 220 4.69 1.11 -18.83
N PRO A 221 4.09 0.17 -18.07
CA PRO A 221 3.45 -1.00 -18.67
C PRO A 221 2.42 -0.60 -19.73
N ALA A 222 2.49 -1.22 -20.90
CA ALA A 222 1.66 -0.86 -22.05
C ALA A 222 0.22 -1.38 -21.93
N GLU A 223 0.04 -2.53 -21.30
CA GLU A 223 -1.27 -3.16 -21.14
C GLU A 223 -2.03 -2.52 -19.97
N PRO A 224 -3.36 -2.32 -20.07
CA PRO A 224 -4.15 -1.87 -18.95
C PRO A 224 -4.10 -2.89 -17.79
N ARG A 225 -4.35 -2.42 -16.56
CA ARG A 225 -4.44 -3.33 -15.41
C ARG A 225 -5.64 -4.23 -15.61
N GLN A 226 -5.47 -5.54 -15.39
CA GLN A 226 -6.60 -6.45 -15.33
C GLN A 226 -7.33 -6.20 -14.01
N LYS A 227 -8.62 -5.86 -14.08
CA LYS A 227 -9.48 -5.62 -12.92
C LYS A 227 -10.67 -6.54 -12.96
N VAL A 228 -11.04 -7.10 -11.81
CA VAL A 228 -12.24 -7.95 -11.68
C VAL A 228 -13.34 -7.09 -11.05
N ASP A 229 -14.21 -6.55 -11.90
CA ASP A 229 -15.31 -5.68 -11.44
C ASP A 229 -16.38 -6.47 -10.67
N ALA A 230 -16.72 -5.98 -9.48
CA ALA A 230 -17.84 -6.50 -8.69
C ALA A 230 -19.20 -6.36 -9.42
N ALA A 231 -19.30 -5.41 -10.36
CA ALA A 231 -20.52 -5.10 -11.12
C ALA A 231 -20.80 -6.09 -12.27
N SER A 232 -19.86 -6.98 -12.61
CA SER A 232 -20.05 -8.05 -13.59
C SER A 232 -20.78 -9.23 -12.94
N MET A 233 -22.01 -9.02 -12.47
CA MET A 233 -22.87 -10.11 -12.02
C MET A 233 -23.65 -10.66 -13.22
N PRO A 234 -23.50 -11.95 -13.60
CA PRO A 234 -24.58 -12.61 -14.34
C PRO A 234 -25.79 -12.70 -13.41
N ALA A 235 -26.96 -12.39 -13.97
CA ALA A 235 -28.25 -12.56 -13.31
C ALA A 235 -28.53 -14.02 -12.96
#